data_AF-A0A0P4VQR2-F1
#
_entry.id   AF-A0A0P4VQR2-F1
#
_cell.length_a   1.000
_cell.length_b   1.000
_cell.length_c   1.000
_cell.angle_alpha   90.00
_cell.angle_beta   90.00
_cell.angle_gamma   90.00
#
_symmetry.space_group_name_H-M   'P 1'
#
loop_
_entity.id
_entity.type
_entity.pdbx_description
1 polymer ?
#
loop_
_entity_poly.entity_id
_entity_poly.type
_entity_poly.pdbx_seq_one_letter_code
_entity_poly.pdbx_strand_id
1 'polypeptide(L)'
;FLLILGISASVWAYPKTECGSGPVHNLVQGRWEPGGRLLFTTRVKMPKSFFRVQSYDFEWPNSSGVIFDHITRFEVLDQLHDGSGGCAFLSGGGPGTNFLKFHLF
;
A
#
# COMPACT_ATOMS: atom_id res chain seq x y z
N PHE A 1 28.88 46.34 -4.07
CA PHE A 1 27.51 45.86 -3.80
C PHE A 1 27.42 44.44 -4.35
N LEU A 2 27.46 43.41 -3.49
CA LEU A 2 27.49 42.00 -3.90
C LEU A 2 26.16 41.37 -3.47
N LEU A 3 25.30 41.08 -4.46
CA LEU A 3 24.03 40.39 -4.28
C LEU A 3 24.29 38.88 -4.19
N ILE A 4 24.18 38.31 -3.00
CA ILE A 4 24.16 36.86 -2.81
C ILE A 4 22.72 36.40 -3.01
N LEU A 5 22.45 35.78 -4.16
CA LEU A 5 21.22 35.02 -4.42
C LEU A 5 21.25 33.75 -3.55
N GLY A 6 20.60 33.82 -2.39
CA GLY A 6 20.33 32.67 -1.55
C GLY A 6 19.24 31.80 -2.20
N ILE A 7 19.63 30.71 -2.83
CA ILE A 7 18.69 29.69 -3.29
C ILE A 7 18.32 28.87 -2.06
N SER A 8 17.18 29.19 -1.42
CA SER A 8 16.61 28.30 -0.41
C SER A 8 15.99 27.10 -1.13
N ALA A 9 16.74 26.00 -1.22
CA ALA A 9 16.15 24.71 -1.55
C ALA A 9 15.26 24.29 -0.38
N SER A 10 13.95 24.52 -0.50
CA SER A 10 12.97 23.83 0.33
C SER A 10 13.03 22.36 -0.05
N VAL A 11 13.80 21.57 0.70
CA VAL A 11 13.67 20.11 0.67
C VAL A 11 12.28 19.82 1.23
N TRP A 12 11.37 19.37 0.37
CA TRP A 12 10.11 18.75 0.79
C TRP A 12 10.48 17.39 1.39
N ALA A 13 11.05 17.40 2.59
CA ALA A 13 11.27 16.20 3.37
C ALA A 13 9.90 15.76 3.87
N TYR A 14 9.22 14.93 3.08
CA TYR A 14 8.06 14.21 3.56
C TYR A 14 8.48 13.45 4.83
N PRO A 15 7.68 13.50 5.90
CA PRO A 15 8.01 12.79 7.12
C PRO A 15 8.24 11.31 6.79
N LYS A 16 9.26 10.70 7.40
CA LYS A 16 9.44 9.25 7.32
C LYS A 16 8.26 8.61 8.05
N THR A 17 7.26 8.18 7.31
CA THR A 17 6.22 7.29 7.82
C THR A 17 6.78 5.87 7.84
N GLU A 18 6.08 4.93 8.47
CA GLU A 18 6.42 3.50 8.41
C GLU A 18 6.45 2.95 6.95
N CYS A 19 5.98 3.74 5.99
CA CYS A 19 5.78 3.43 4.58
C CYS A 19 6.80 4.10 3.65
N GLY A 20 7.78 4.82 4.21
CA GLY A 20 8.74 5.62 3.47
C GLY A 20 8.43 7.12 3.51
N SER A 21 9.08 7.88 2.65
CA SER A 21 8.97 9.35 2.59
C SER A 21 8.49 9.82 1.21
N GLY A 22 7.78 8.98 0.47
CA GLY A 22 7.22 9.32 -0.83
C GLY A 22 5.79 9.81 -0.72
N PRO A 23 5.26 10.53 -1.73
CA PRO A 23 3.86 10.94 -1.74
C PRO A 23 2.87 9.81 -2.10
N VAL A 24 3.36 8.63 -2.51
CA VAL A 24 2.56 7.50 -2.99
C VAL A 24 3.00 6.22 -2.30
N HIS A 25 2.06 5.49 -1.70
CA HIS A 25 2.32 4.26 -0.94
C HIS A 25 1.76 2.99 -1.62
N ASN A 26 1.95 2.86 -2.93
CA ASN A 26 1.51 1.67 -3.67
C ASN A 26 2.36 0.44 -3.35
N LEU A 27 1.72 -0.71 -3.14
CA LEU A 27 2.36 -2.01 -3.05
C LEU A 27 1.84 -2.91 -4.17
N VAL A 28 2.67 -3.13 -5.19
CA VAL A 28 2.35 -3.98 -6.35
C VAL A 28 3.39 -5.08 -6.44
N GLN A 29 2.95 -6.32 -6.55
CA GLN A 29 3.85 -7.47 -6.67
C GLN A 29 3.28 -8.55 -7.57
N GLY A 30 4.17 -9.29 -8.22
CA GLY A 30 3.84 -10.32 -9.19
C GLY A 30 3.72 -9.76 -10.60
N ARG A 31 3.10 -10.53 -11.49
CA ARG A 31 2.93 -10.17 -12.90
C ARG A 31 1.56 -10.59 -13.39
N TRP A 32 1.02 -9.82 -14.32
CA TRP A 32 -0.18 -10.25 -15.02
C TRP A 32 0.15 -11.48 -15.89
N GLU A 33 -0.70 -12.49 -15.84
CA GLU A 33 -0.56 -13.69 -16.66
C GLU A 33 -1.68 -13.74 -17.72
N PRO A 34 -1.36 -14.10 -18.98
CA PRO A 34 -2.38 -14.28 -20.02
C PRO A 34 -3.45 -15.27 -19.58
N GLY A 35 -4.72 -14.88 -19.72
CA GLY A 35 -5.86 -15.70 -19.25
C GLY A 35 -6.14 -15.60 -17.75
N GLY A 36 -5.36 -14.80 -17.00
CA GLY A 36 -5.66 -14.48 -15.62
C GLY A 36 -6.97 -13.73 -15.46
N ARG A 37 -7.62 -13.90 -14.31
CA ARG A 37 -8.90 -13.25 -13.96
C ARG A 37 -8.77 -12.48 -12.66
N LEU A 38 -9.62 -11.47 -12.47
CA LEU A 38 -9.73 -10.79 -11.19
C LEU A 38 -10.35 -11.74 -10.16
N LEU A 39 -9.60 -12.08 -9.12
CA LEU A 39 -10.08 -12.95 -8.04
C LEU A 39 -10.87 -12.14 -6.99
N PHE A 40 -10.39 -10.94 -6.66
CA PHE A 40 -10.98 -10.09 -5.63
C PHE A 40 -10.58 -8.64 -5.82
N THR A 41 -11.47 -7.72 -5.47
CA THR A 41 -11.17 -6.28 -5.36
C THR A 41 -11.99 -5.69 -4.22
N THR A 42 -11.38 -4.82 -3.44
CA THR A 42 -12.05 -4.07 -2.37
C THR A 42 -11.39 -2.73 -2.18
N ARG A 43 -12.09 -1.84 -1.46
CA ARG A 43 -11.54 -0.56 -1.02
C ARG A 43 -11.70 -0.46 0.48
N VAL A 44 -10.57 -0.37 1.18
CA VAL A 44 -10.55 -0.18 2.63
C VAL A 44 -10.39 1.32 2.91
N LYS A 45 -11.28 1.88 3.74
CA LYS A 45 -11.17 3.26 4.22
C LYS A 45 -10.92 3.24 5.71
N MET A 46 -9.75 3.72 6.12
CA MET A 46 -9.44 3.86 7.54
C MET A 46 -10.00 5.16 8.11
N PRO A 47 -10.55 5.16 9.34
CA PRO A 47 -10.95 6.40 9.99
C PRO A 47 -9.71 7.23 10.35
N LYS A 48 -9.80 8.56 10.22
CA LYS A 48 -8.76 9.45 10.77
C LYS A 48 -8.80 9.38 12.29
N SER A 49 -7.64 9.20 12.92
CA SER A 49 -7.47 9.24 14.37
C SER A 49 -6.46 10.32 14.72
N PHE A 50 -6.78 11.15 15.71
CA PHE A 50 -6.00 12.35 16.05
C PHE A 50 -4.72 12.05 16.86
N PHE A 51 -4.68 10.91 17.57
CA PHE A 51 -3.58 10.58 18.48
C PHE A 51 -2.96 9.18 18.28
N ARG A 52 -3.48 8.38 17.35
CA ARG A 52 -3.03 6.99 17.19
C ARG A 52 -3.13 6.54 15.75
N VAL A 53 -2.06 5.96 15.21
CA VAL A 53 -2.05 5.23 13.94
C VAL A 53 -3.05 4.07 14.07
N GLN A 54 -4.03 4.00 13.17
CA GLN A 54 -4.95 2.88 13.12
C GLN A 54 -4.36 1.82 12.22
N SER A 55 -4.18 0.62 12.73
CA SER A 55 -3.79 -0.54 11.94
C SER A 55 -4.97 -1.46 11.70
N TYR A 56 -4.99 -2.12 10.55
CA TYR A 56 -6.02 -3.09 10.18
C TYR A 56 -5.40 -4.27 9.46
N ASP A 57 -5.74 -5.47 9.94
CA ASP A 57 -5.27 -6.71 9.35
C ASP A 57 -6.29 -7.17 8.31
N PHE A 58 -5.87 -7.18 7.06
CA PHE A 58 -6.67 -7.68 5.96
C PHE A 58 -6.22 -9.10 5.63
N GLU A 59 -7.18 -10.01 5.47
CA GLU A 59 -6.94 -11.38 5.03
C GLU A 59 -7.90 -11.76 3.91
N TRP A 60 -7.35 -12.36 2.86
CA TRP A 60 -8.10 -12.95 1.76
C TRP A 60 -7.54 -14.33 1.39
N PRO A 61 -8.39 -15.34 1.16
CA PRO A 61 -9.83 -15.35 1.46
C PRO A 61 -10.10 -15.28 2.97
N ASN A 62 -11.18 -14.60 3.38
CA ASN A 62 -11.57 -14.55 4.81
C ASN A 62 -12.42 -15.75 5.26
N SER A 63 -12.77 -16.64 4.32
CA SER A 63 -13.66 -17.77 4.56
C SER A 63 -12.89 -19.08 4.43
N SER A 64 -13.34 -20.10 5.14
CA SER A 64 -12.77 -21.46 5.11
C SER A 64 -13.01 -22.20 3.78
N GLY A 65 -13.47 -21.49 2.74
CA GLY A 65 -13.68 -22.06 1.41
C GLY A 65 -12.35 -22.32 0.73
N VAL A 66 -12.23 -23.46 0.05
CA VAL A 66 -11.02 -23.80 -0.68
C VAL A 66 -10.93 -22.94 -1.94
N ILE A 67 -9.92 -22.07 -1.99
CA ILE A 67 -9.51 -21.39 -3.23
C ILE A 67 -8.41 -22.22 -3.88
N PHE A 68 -8.70 -22.72 -5.09
CA PHE A 68 -7.76 -23.49 -5.91
C PHE A 68 -6.94 -22.61 -6.85
N ASP A 69 -7.33 -21.35 -7.05
CA ASP A 69 -6.57 -20.40 -7.87
C ASP A 69 -5.32 -19.92 -7.10
N HIS A 70 -4.19 -19.92 -7.77
CA HIS A 70 -2.99 -19.25 -7.27
C HIS A 70 -3.01 -17.78 -7.70
N ILE A 71 -2.62 -16.90 -6.77
CA ILE A 71 -2.43 -15.49 -7.04
C ILE A 71 -1.19 -15.32 -7.90
N THR A 72 -1.28 -14.56 -8.98
CA THR A 72 -0.14 -14.26 -9.87
C THR A 72 0.31 -12.82 -9.74
N ARG A 73 -0.61 -11.92 -9.35
CA ARG A 73 -0.39 -10.50 -9.08
C ARG A 73 -1.37 -10.01 -8.04
N PHE A 74 -0.92 -9.08 -7.21
CA PHE A 74 -1.79 -8.26 -6.37
C PHE A 74 -1.39 -6.80 -6.45
N GLU A 75 -2.34 -5.93 -6.13
CA GLU A 75 -2.16 -4.48 -6.10
C GLU A 75 -2.85 -3.91 -4.88
N VAL A 76 -2.10 -3.19 -4.05
CA VAL A 76 -2.63 -2.32 -3.01
C VAL A 76 -2.26 -0.90 -3.41
N LEU A 77 -3.27 -0.14 -3.83
CA LEU A 77 -3.08 1.18 -4.41
C LEU A 77 -3.49 2.25 -3.40
N ASP A 78 -2.54 3.09 -3.07
CA ASP A 78 -2.80 4.32 -2.34
C ASP A 78 -3.67 5.25 -3.19
N GLN A 79 -4.79 5.67 -2.62
CA GLN A 79 -5.75 6.55 -3.29
C GLN A 79 -5.46 8.04 -3.01
N LEU A 80 -4.50 8.37 -2.14
CA LEU A 80 -4.12 9.73 -1.76
C LEU A 80 -2.64 9.97 -2.06
N HIS A 81 -2.37 10.69 -3.16
CA HIS A 81 -1.01 10.95 -3.64
C HIS A 81 -0.34 12.19 -3.03
N ASP A 82 -0.76 12.60 -1.84
CA ASP A 82 -0.24 13.74 -1.10
C ASP A 82 0.64 13.33 0.10
N GLY A 83 0.92 12.02 0.23
CA GLY A 83 1.64 11.44 1.37
C GLY A 83 0.78 11.21 2.62
N SER A 84 -0.51 11.56 2.61
CA SER A 84 -1.45 11.26 3.70
C SER A 84 -2.19 9.93 3.53
N GLY A 85 -1.88 9.21 2.45
CA GLY A 85 -2.41 7.90 2.14
C GLY A 85 -2.04 6.81 3.15
N GLY A 86 -2.92 5.83 3.26
CA GLY A 86 -2.66 4.63 4.05
C GLY A 86 -1.64 3.73 3.36
N CYS A 87 -1.01 2.89 4.16
CA CYS A 87 0.10 2.05 3.78
C CYS A 87 -0.27 0.59 3.93
N ALA A 88 0.43 -0.25 3.19
CA ALA A 88 0.20 -1.68 3.21
C ALA A 88 1.53 -2.42 3.30
N PHE A 89 1.57 -3.40 4.19
CA PHE A 89 2.66 -4.33 4.32
C PHE A 89 2.13 -5.75 4.11
N LEU A 90 2.75 -6.51 3.21
CA LEU A 90 2.42 -7.93 3.02
C LEU A 90 2.97 -8.72 4.20
N SER A 91 2.08 -9.23 5.06
CA SER A 91 2.44 -10.00 6.25
C SER A 91 2.44 -11.51 6.01
N GLY A 92 1.81 -11.98 4.93
CA GLY A 92 1.84 -13.38 4.54
C GLY A 92 1.15 -13.66 3.20
N GLY A 93 1.49 -14.81 2.60
CA GLY A 93 0.94 -15.22 1.30
C GLY A 93 1.65 -14.54 0.14
N GLY A 94 0.90 -14.18 -0.91
CA GLY A 94 1.43 -13.48 -2.09
C GLY A 94 1.37 -14.30 -3.38
N PRO A 95 2.06 -13.84 -4.45
CA PRO A 95 2.11 -14.56 -5.71
C PRO A 95 2.64 -15.99 -5.54
N GLY A 96 2.02 -16.95 -6.22
CA GLY A 96 2.27 -18.40 -6.09
C GLY A 96 1.47 -19.07 -4.98
N THR A 97 0.88 -18.31 -4.06
CA THR A 97 0.01 -18.82 -3.00
C THR A 97 -1.47 -18.56 -3.35
N ASN A 98 -2.39 -19.13 -2.58
CA ASN A 98 -3.83 -18.92 -2.73
C ASN A 98 -4.41 -17.96 -1.67
N PHE A 99 -3.56 -17.26 -0.92
CA PHE A 99 -3.99 -16.32 0.12
C PHE A 99 -3.11 -15.05 0.19
N LEU A 100 -3.64 -14.01 0.81
CA LEU A 100 -2.98 -12.74 1.09
C LEU A 100 -3.31 -12.30 2.51
N LYS A 101 -2.28 -11.86 3.22
CA LYS A 101 -2.43 -11.14 4.49
C LYS A 101 -1.69 -9.82 4.40
N PHE A 102 -2.38 -8.73 4.71
CA PHE A 102 -1.80 -7.40 4.77
C PHE A 102 -1.98 -6.81 6.16
N HIS A 103 -0.95 -6.15 6.66
CA HIS A 103 -1.08 -5.14 7.71
C HIS A 103 -1.20 -3.79 7.04
N LEU A 104 -2.35 -3.15 7.21
CA LEU A 104 -2.61 -1.81 6.71
C LEU A 104 -2.46 -0.80 7.86
N PHE A 105 -1.96 0.41 7.61
CA PHE A 105 -1.78 1.46 8.64
C PHE A 105 -1.75 2.89 8.06
#